data_AF-A0A7W0R8R7-F1
#
_entry.id   AF-A0A7W0R8R7-F1
#
_cell.length_a   1.000
_cell.length_b   1.000
_cell.length_c   1.000
_cell.angle_alpha   90.00
_cell.angle_beta   90.00
_cell.angle_gamma   90.00
#
_symmetry.space_group_name_H-M   'P 1'
#
loop_
_entity.id
_entity.type
_entity.pdbx_description
1 polymer ?
#
loop_
_entity_poly.entity_id
_entity_poly.type
_entity_poly.pdbx_seq_one_letter_code
_entity_poly.pdbx_strand_id
1 'polypeptide(L)'
;MNGLSWHWISLQLAVPPVVGVLLAYPFWRKSQPIFGNIVGTAVIFTSAFGLIFREYAEIDLMVQACLDAGRTCFPEPSAFARFAIYAFIALLEVFGVFYLSLRVEERDRRRQYAPEWQR
;
A
#
# COMPACT_ATOMS: atom_id res chain seq x y z
N MET A 1 -22.66 13.86 -6.83
CA MET A 1 -22.23 13.17 -5.60
C MET A 1 -21.50 11.91 -6.04
N ASN A 2 -20.19 12.02 -6.27
CA ASN A 2 -19.41 10.92 -6.83
C ASN A 2 -19.03 9.98 -5.69
N GLY A 3 -19.67 8.81 -5.68
CA GLY A 3 -19.40 7.75 -4.71
C GLY A 3 -17.95 7.28 -4.74
N LEU A 4 -17.58 6.51 -3.72
CA LEU A 4 -16.28 5.86 -3.60
C LEU A 4 -15.94 5.10 -4.90
N SER A 5 -14.86 5.47 -5.58
CA SER A 5 -14.45 4.81 -6.83
C SER A 5 -13.77 3.49 -6.53
N TRP A 6 -14.52 2.40 -6.68
CA TRP A 6 -14.02 1.03 -6.56
C TRP A 6 -12.84 0.72 -7.48
N HIS A 7 -12.74 1.42 -8.61
CA HIS A 7 -11.62 1.30 -9.52
C HIS A 7 -10.29 1.66 -8.84
N TRP A 8 -10.21 2.80 -8.15
CA TRP A 8 -8.99 3.23 -7.46
C TRP A 8 -8.62 2.35 -6.27
N ILE A 9 -9.63 1.82 -5.57
CA ILE A 9 -9.41 0.84 -4.50
C ILE A 9 -8.83 -0.46 -5.07
N SER A 10 -9.40 -0.97 -6.17
CA SER A 10 -8.87 -2.19 -6.81
C SER A 10 -7.45 -1.99 -7.35
N LEU A 11 -7.14 -0.77 -7.82
CA LEU A 11 -5.82 -0.42 -8.29
C LEU A 11 -4.81 -0.36 -7.13
N GLN A 12 -5.16 0.25 -6.00
CA GLN A 12 -4.34 0.21 -4.78
C GLN A 12 -4.10 -1.22 -4.33
N LEU A 13 -5.13 -2.08 -4.33
CA LEU A 13 -5.02 -3.45 -3.84
C LEU A 13 -4.16 -4.36 -4.73
N ALA A 14 -4.02 -4.04 -6.02
CA ALA A 14 -3.36 -4.92 -6.98
C ALA A 14 -1.94 -4.45 -7.34
N VAL A 15 -1.77 -3.15 -7.61
CA VAL A 15 -0.53 -2.64 -8.22
C VAL A 15 0.59 -2.47 -7.19
N PRO A 16 0.43 -1.66 -6.11
CA PRO A 16 1.43 -1.51 -5.06
C PRO A 16 1.99 -2.81 -4.47
N PRO A 17 1.19 -3.83 -4.09
CA PRO A 17 1.77 -5.04 -3.50
C PRO A 17 2.57 -5.85 -4.53
N VAL A 18 2.11 -5.92 -5.78
CA VAL A 18 2.83 -6.63 -6.84
C VAL A 18 4.15 -5.92 -7.14
N VAL A 19 4.13 -4.62 -7.36
CA VAL A 19 5.33 -3.84 -7.67
C VAL A 19 6.30 -3.83 -6.46
N GLY A 20 5.78 -3.65 -5.25
CA GLY A 20 6.57 -3.68 -4.02
C GLY A 20 7.29 -5.01 -3.81
N VAL A 21 6.59 -6.14 -4.00
CA VAL A 21 7.20 -7.47 -3.92
C VAL A 21 8.22 -7.69 -5.04
N LEU A 22 7.90 -7.32 -6.29
CA LEU A 22 8.82 -7.48 -7.42
C LEU A 22 10.14 -6.73 -7.20
N LEU A 23 10.08 -5.52 -6.64
CA LEU A 23 11.26 -4.72 -6.34
C LEU A 23 12.00 -5.20 -5.08
N ALA A 24 11.30 -5.71 -4.07
CA ALA A 24 11.90 -6.26 -2.85
C ALA A 24 12.58 -7.62 -3.08
N TYR A 25 12.02 -8.45 -3.95
CA TYR A 25 12.46 -9.82 -4.23
C TYR A 25 13.95 -10.00 -4.56
N PRO A 26 14.58 -9.20 -5.44
CA PRO A 26 16.00 -9.34 -5.74
C PRO A 26 16.90 -9.09 -4.51
N PHE A 27 16.48 -8.24 -3.56
CA PHE A 27 17.23 -7.99 -2.33
C PHE A 27 17.08 -9.13 -1.33
N TRP A 28 15.89 -9.71 -1.23
CA TRP A 28 15.66 -10.90 -0.42
C TRP A 28 16.56 -12.06 -0.87
N ARG A 29 16.67 -12.29 -2.19
CA ARG A 29 17.57 -13.33 -2.74
C ARG A 29 19.06 -13.09 -2.48
N LYS A 30 19.47 -11.87 -2.14
CA LYS A 30 20.87 -11.52 -1.83
C LYS A 30 21.13 -11.49 -0.32
N SER A 31 20.25 -12.09 0.48
CA SER A 31 20.32 -12.08 1.95
C SER A 31 20.30 -10.67 2.56
N GLN A 32 19.61 -9.73 1.91
CA GLN A 32 19.40 -8.37 2.41
C GLN A 32 17.90 -8.12 2.70
N PRO A 33 17.29 -8.83 3.66
CA PRO A 33 15.85 -8.76 3.93
C PRO A 33 15.40 -7.36 4.35
N ILE A 34 16.19 -6.69 5.19
CA ILE A 34 15.88 -5.34 5.71
C ILE A 34 15.76 -4.34 4.55
N PHE A 35 16.73 -4.34 3.63
CA PHE A 35 16.72 -3.41 2.50
C PHE A 35 15.56 -3.70 1.54
N GLY A 36 15.29 -4.98 1.25
CA GLY A 36 14.14 -5.39 0.45
C GLY A 36 12.82 -4.92 1.06
N ASN A 37 12.66 -5.03 2.38
CA ASN A 37 11.47 -4.56 3.08
C ASN A 37 11.34 -3.03 3.03
N ILE A 38 12.42 -2.28 3.23
CA ILE A 38 12.40 -0.81 3.09
C ILE A 38 11.94 -0.39 1.69
N VAL A 39 12.49 -1.03 0.65
CA VAL A 39 12.09 -0.74 -0.74
C VAL A 39 10.62 -1.09 -0.98
N GLY A 40 10.19 -2.28 -0.57
CA GLY A 40 8.80 -2.72 -0.76
C GLY A 40 7.79 -1.83 -0.03
N THR A 41 8.07 -1.48 1.23
CA THR A 41 7.19 -0.59 2.01
C THR A 41 7.20 0.84 1.50
N ALA A 42 8.35 1.37 1.05
CA ALA A 42 8.43 2.69 0.44
C ALA A 42 7.53 2.77 -0.79
N VAL A 43 7.57 1.78 -1.68
CA VAL A 43 6.69 1.72 -2.86
C VAL A 43 5.23 1.74 -2.45
N ILE A 44 4.83 0.87 -1.52
CA ILE A 44 3.44 0.78 -1.05
C ILE A 44 2.96 2.10 -0.44
N PHE A 45 3.72 2.66 0.50
CA PHE A 45 3.32 3.91 1.17
C PHE A 45 3.31 5.09 0.21
N THR A 46 4.31 5.23 -0.67
CA THR A 46 4.32 6.31 -1.66
C THR A 46 3.13 6.21 -2.61
N SER A 47 2.76 5.00 -3.06
CA SER A 47 1.55 4.82 -3.88
C SER A 47 0.28 5.17 -3.10
N ALA A 48 0.15 4.71 -1.85
CA ALA A 48 -1.01 5.00 -1.02
C ALA A 48 -1.17 6.50 -0.75
N PHE A 49 -0.08 7.19 -0.37
CA PHE A 49 -0.09 8.64 -0.20
C PHE A 49 -0.44 9.35 -1.52
N GLY A 50 0.10 8.89 -2.65
CA GLY A 50 -0.22 9.44 -3.96
C GLY A 50 -1.72 9.37 -4.28
N LEU A 51 -2.38 8.23 -4.02
CA LEU A 51 -3.82 8.09 -4.23
C LEU A 51 -4.64 8.92 -3.22
N ILE A 52 -4.19 9.01 -1.97
CA ILE A 52 -4.83 9.87 -0.96
C ILE A 52 -4.76 11.35 -1.38
N PHE A 53 -3.59 11.82 -1.82
CA PHE A 53 -3.43 13.21 -2.28
C PHE A 53 -4.23 13.51 -3.54
N ARG A 54 -4.32 12.54 -4.45
CA ARG A 54 -5.22 12.65 -5.61
C ARG A 54 -6.67 12.82 -5.17
N GLU A 55 -7.16 11.95 -4.29
CA GLU A 55 -8.54 12.03 -3.77
C GLU A 55 -8.78 13.34 -3.02
N TYR A 56 -7.80 13.81 -2.25
CA TYR A 56 -7.84 15.09 -1.57
C TYR A 56 -8.01 16.25 -2.56
N ALA A 57 -7.24 16.26 -3.65
CA ALA A 57 -7.36 17.30 -4.68
C ALA A 57 -8.73 17.26 -5.40
N GLU A 58 -9.26 16.07 -5.69
CA GLU A 58 -10.60 15.93 -6.29
C GLU A 58 -11.71 16.46 -5.36
N ILE A 59 -11.61 16.18 -4.05
CA ILE A 59 -12.56 16.67 -3.05
C ILE A 59 -12.44 18.20 -2.91
N ASP A 60 -11.22 18.73 -2.85
CA ASP A 60 -10.99 20.17 -2.68
C ASP A 60 -11.59 20.97 -3.83
N LEU A 61 -11.40 20.52 -5.07
CA LEU A 61 -12.01 21.14 -6.25
C LEU A 61 -13.55 21.12 -6.21
N MET A 62 -14.15 20.02 -5.73
CA MET A 62 -15.61 19.95 -5.58
C MET A 62 -16.13 20.87 -4.48
N VAL A 63 -15.42 20.93 -3.36
CA VAL A 63 -15.78 21.81 -2.23
C VAL A 63 -15.67 23.27 -2.66
N GLN A 64 -14.59 23.66 -3.33
CA GLN A 64 -14.41 25.02 -3.86
C GLN A 64 -15.53 25.40 -4.83
N ALA A 65 -15.85 24.56 -5.82
CA ALA A 65 -16.93 24.83 -6.77
C ALA A 65 -18.31 25.00 -6.08
N CYS A 66 -18.54 24.28 -4.98
CA CYS A 66 -19.75 24.45 -4.18
C CYS A 66 -19.77 25.76 -3.39
N LEU A 67 -18.64 26.11 -2.75
CA LEU A 67 -18.51 27.36 -2.01
C LEU A 67 -18.67 28.57 -2.93
N ASP A 68 -18.13 28.51 -4.14
CA ASP A 68 -18.30 29.53 -5.18
C ASP A 68 -19.76 29.68 -5.63
N ALA A 69 -20.52 28.59 -5.61
CA ALA A 69 -21.97 28.58 -5.87
C ALA A 69 -22.81 29.01 -4.65
N GLY A 70 -22.17 29.40 -3.54
CA GLY A 70 -22.83 29.82 -2.29
C GLY A 70 -23.51 28.68 -1.53
N ARG A 71 -23.14 27.42 -1.78
CA ARG A 71 -23.72 26.24 -1.13
C ARG A 71 -22.65 25.47 -0.35
N THR A 72 -23.02 24.92 0.80
CA THR A 72 -22.16 23.99 1.53
C THR A 72 -22.35 22.57 0.99
N CYS A 73 -21.25 21.90 0.68
CA CYS A 73 -21.24 20.52 0.21
C CYS A 73 -20.36 19.70 1.13
N PHE A 74 -20.84 18.52 1.52
CA PHE A 74 -20.04 17.52 2.22
C PHE A 74 -19.91 16.27 1.35
N PRO A 75 -18.69 15.72 1.21
CA PRO A 75 -18.52 14.47 0.48
C PRO A 75 -19.14 13.31 1.27
N GLU A 76 -19.92 12.48 0.59
CA GLU A 76 -20.39 11.18 1.09
C GLU A 76 -19.71 10.05 0.30
N PRO A 77 -19.04 9.07 0.95
CA PRO A 77 -18.64 9.05 2.36
C PRO A 77 -17.63 10.15 2.71
N SER A 78 -17.49 10.43 4.02
CA SER A 78 -16.62 11.51 4.53
C SER A 78 -15.19 11.36 4.02
N ALA A 79 -14.50 12.50 3.82
CA ALA A 79 -13.11 12.52 3.35
C ALA A 79 -12.21 11.63 4.22
N PHE A 80 -12.39 11.68 5.55
CA PHE A 80 -11.67 10.81 6.48
C PHE A 80 -11.87 9.32 6.19
N ALA A 81 -13.12 8.87 5.97
CA ALA A 81 -13.39 7.46 5.68
C ALA A 81 -12.70 7.00 4.39
N ARG A 82 -12.67 7.85 3.36
CA ARG A 82 -11.97 7.55 2.10
C ARG A 82 -10.47 7.38 2.32
N PHE A 83 -9.84 8.31 3.05
CA PHE A 83 -8.40 8.23 3.36
C PHE A 83 -8.06 7.02 4.24
N ALA A 84 -8.92 6.71 5.23
CA ALA A 84 -8.74 5.57 6.11
C ALA A 84 -8.76 4.23 5.36
N ILE A 85 -9.59 4.09 4.33
CA ILE A 85 -9.63 2.87 3.50
C ILE A 85 -8.28 2.66 2.80
N TYR A 86 -7.74 3.68 2.12
CA TYR A 86 -6.45 3.56 1.45
C TYR A 86 -5.31 3.27 2.44
N ALA A 87 -5.30 3.96 3.58
CA ALA A 87 -4.30 3.75 4.62
C ALA A 87 -4.35 2.32 5.20
N PHE A 88 -5.56 1.80 5.44
CA PHE A 88 -5.76 0.44 5.96
C PHE A 88 -5.29 -0.62 4.96
N ILE A 89 -5.60 -0.45 3.67
CA ILE A 89 -5.13 -1.34 2.61
C ILE A 89 -3.59 -1.34 2.57
N ALA A 90 -2.97 -0.16 2.55
CA ALA A 90 -1.52 -0.04 2.52
C ALA A 90 -0.86 -0.73 3.73
N LEU A 91 -1.46 -0.62 4.92
CA LEU A 91 -0.97 -1.30 6.12
C LEU A 91 -1.02 -2.83 5.98
N LEU A 92 -2.13 -3.38 5.45
CA LEU A 92 -2.24 -4.82 5.18
C LEU A 92 -1.22 -5.29 4.15
N GLU A 93 -0.98 -4.51 3.10
CA GLU A 93 0.03 -4.80 2.08
C GLU A 93 1.43 -4.84 2.68
N VAL A 94 1.77 -3.88 3.54
CA VAL A 94 3.05 -3.85 4.27
C VAL A 94 3.21 -5.10 5.14
N PHE A 95 2.20 -5.48 5.90
CA PHE A 95 2.24 -6.75 6.65
C PHE A 95 2.44 -7.96 5.74
N GLY A 96 1.79 -7.97 4.58
CA GLY A 96 1.99 -8.99 3.54
C GLY A 96 3.43 -9.07 3.05
N VAL A 97 4.07 -7.93 2.77
CA VAL A 97 5.48 -7.86 2.35
C VAL A 97 6.41 -8.40 3.43
N PHE A 98 6.24 -7.99 4.69
CA PHE A 98 7.04 -8.50 5.80
C PHE A 98 6.84 -9.99 6.02
N TYR A 99 5.60 -10.48 5.94
CA TYR A 99 5.30 -11.90 6.03
C TYR A 99 6.01 -12.71 4.94
N LEU A 100 5.97 -12.23 3.69
CA LEU A 100 6.66 -12.86 2.57
C LEU A 100 8.18 -12.83 2.74
N SER A 101 8.75 -11.73 3.23
CA SER A 101 10.17 -11.62 3.54
C SER A 101 10.60 -12.70 4.53
N LEU A 102 9.86 -12.89 5.63
CA LEU A 102 10.16 -13.91 6.63
C LEU A 102 10.07 -15.32 6.05
N ARG A 103 9.09 -15.59 5.18
CA ARG A 103 8.95 -16.88 4.50
C ARG A 103 10.11 -17.17 3.55
N VAL A 104 10.60 -16.16 2.82
CA VAL A 104 11.77 -16.30 1.94
C VAL A 104 13.02 -16.56 2.77
N GLU A 105 13.23 -15.81 3.84
CA GLU A 105 14.37 -15.98 4.75
C GLU A 105 14.36 -17.37 5.42
N GLU A 106 13.21 -17.85 5.89
CA GLU A 106 13.06 -19.18 6.44
C GLU A 106 13.41 -20.27 5.40
N ARG A 107 12.98 -20.09 4.15
CA ARG A 107 13.28 -21.01 3.05
C ARG A 107 14.77 -21.07 2.74
N ASP A 108 15.45 -19.93 2.70
CA ASP A 108 16.88 -19.87 2.44
C ASP A 108 17.68 -20.44 3.61
N ARG A 109 17.26 -20.15 4.84
CA ARG A 109 17.84 -20.70 6.06
C ARG A 109 17.75 -22.24 6.09
N ARG A 110 16.59 -22.82 5.72
CA ARG A 110 16.42 -24.28 5.61
C ARG A 110 17.32 -24.92 4.55
N ARG A 111 17.68 -24.20 3.48
CA ARG A 111 18.59 -24.71 2.44
C ARG A 111 20.05 -24.71 2.87
N GLN A 112 20.43 -23.79 3.76
CA GLN A 112 21.81 -23.61 4.20
C GLN A 112 22.17 -24.45 5.45
N TYR A 113 21.20 -24.83 6.27
CA TYR A 113 21.46 -25.70 7.42
C TYR A 113 21.66 -27.17 7.02
N ALA A 114 22.68 -27.79 7.60
CA ALA A 114 22.87 -29.23 7.55
C ALA A 114 21.67 -29.96 8.19
N PRO A 115 21.31 -31.18 7.75
CA PRO A 115 20.09 -31.87 8.16
C PRO A 115 19.97 -32.03 9.68
N GLU A 116 21.08 -32.14 10.40
CA GLU A 116 21.12 -32.24 11.85
C GLU A 116 20.59 -30.99 12.61
N TRP A 117 20.57 -29.81 11.98
CA TRP A 117 20.11 -28.55 12.59
C TRP A 117 18.68 -28.14 12.17
N GLN A 118 17.93 -29.04 11.53
CA GLN A 118 16.57 -28.79 11.03
C GLN A 118 15.43 -29.13 12.01
N ARG A 119 15.74 -29.49 13.26
CA ARG A 119 14.74 -29.82 14.31
C ARG A 119 14.35 -28.63 15.16
#